data_AF-A0A5K8ALL0-F1
#
_entry.id   AF-A0A5K8ALL0-F1
#
_cell.length_a   1.000
_cell.length_b   1.000
_cell.length_c   1.000
_cell.angle_alpha   90.00
_cell.angle_beta   90.00
_cell.angle_gamma   90.00
#
_symmetry.space_group_name_H-M   'P 1'
#
loop_
_entity.id
_entity.type
_entity.pdbx_description
1 polymer ?
#
loop_
_entity_poly.entity_id
_entity_poly.type
_entity_poly.pdbx_seq_one_letter_code
_entity_poly.pdbx_strand_id
1 'polypeptide(L)'
;MNVSIFRRKRNRGRWIIPLLMAALLLFGSGALALASSGGEHEEAGAKGWVATDTYRVMNFAVLFIGLFLVLKKPVSQALGGRIKGIKEQLEELEAKKKTAEAKLAEYDTKMAELDKEAEVLLGEYIKQGEDAKARILKEAEAAAEKLKEQASKNIEYEFLQAKATLKEEIVEKALVKAEAIIKQRITSDDQEKLVDEYLEKVVA
;
A
#
# COMPACT_ATOMS: atom_id res chain seq x y z
N MET A 1 -21.79 -16.81 13.56
CA MET A 1 -22.61 -17.66 14.46
C MET A 1 -22.11 -19.09 14.34
N ASN A 2 -21.29 -19.56 15.27
CA ASN A 2 -21.01 -20.98 15.54
C ASN A 2 -20.07 -21.08 16.74
N VAL A 3 -20.63 -21.35 17.92
CA VAL A 3 -19.90 -21.61 19.15
C VAL A 3 -19.93 -23.12 19.38
N SER A 4 -18.77 -23.76 19.22
CA SER A 4 -18.61 -25.21 19.39
C SER A 4 -18.45 -25.59 20.89
N ILE A 5 -19.59 -25.99 21.44
CA ILE A 5 -19.84 -27.00 22.48
C ILE A 5 -18.59 -27.58 23.18
N PHE A 6 -18.39 -27.13 24.41
CA PHE A 6 -17.37 -27.59 25.35
C PHE A 6 -17.64 -29.04 25.81
N ARG A 7 -16.93 -30.02 25.23
CA ARG A 7 -17.03 -31.43 25.63
C ARG A 7 -16.22 -31.67 26.90
N ARG A 8 -16.84 -31.49 28.06
CA ARG A 8 -16.26 -31.72 29.39
C ARG A 8 -15.95 -33.22 29.58
N LYS A 9 -14.72 -33.63 29.23
CA LYS A 9 -14.21 -34.98 29.47
C LYS A 9 -14.26 -35.25 30.98
N ARG A 10 -15.20 -36.11 31.41
CA ARG A 10 -15.41 -36.48 32.81
C ARG A 10 -14.17 -37.22 33.32
N ASN A 11 -13.21 -36.48 33.83
CA ASN A 11 -12.01 -37.01 34.49
C ASN A 11 -12.45 -37.74 35.76
N ARG A 12 -12.65 -39.06 35.63
CA ARG A 12 -12.92 -39.96 36.77
C ARG A 12 -11.83 -39.83 37.85
N GLY A 13 -10.61 -39.45 37.49
CA GLY A 13 -9.52 -39.13 38.41
C GLY A 13 -9.74 -37.92 39.34
N ARG A 14 -10.61 -36.97 38.97
CA ARG A 14 -10.89 -35.80 39.83
C ARG A 14 -11.68 -36.16 41.10
N TRP A 15 -12.34 -37.31 41.09
CA TRP A 15 -13.08 -37.85 42.24
C TRP A 15 -12.27 -38.85 43.04
N ILE A 16 -11.19 -39.43 42.49
CA ILE A 16 -10.37 -40.44 43.18
C ILE A 16 -9.58 -39.81 44.34
N ILE A 17 -9.05 -38.60 44.16
CA ILE A 17 -8.29 -37.89 45.21
C ILE A 17 -9.19 -37.50 46.40
N PRO A 18 -10.37 -36.86 46.21
CA PRO A 18 -11.29 -36.61 47.32
C PRO A 18 -11.90 -37.90 47.89
N LEU A 19 -12.08 -38.97 47.10
CA LEU A 19 -12.51 -40.28 47.63
C LEU A 19 -11.43 -40.98 48.45
N LEU A 20 -10.16 -40.87 48.09
CA LEU A 20 -9.04 -41.39 48.87
C LEU A 20 -8.83 -40.56 50.13
N MET A 21 -8.95 -39.24 50.07
CA MET A 21 -8.96 -38.35 51.24
C MET A 21 -10.17 -38.62 52.14
N ALA A 22 -11.36 -38.84 51.58
CA ALA A 22 -12.55 -39.23 52.32
C ALA A 22 -12.42 -40.63 52.92
N ALA A 23 -11.79 -41.58 52.23
CA ALA A 23 -11.50 -42.91 52.77
C ALA A 23 -10.43 -42.85 53.86
N LEU A 24 -9.41 -41.99 53.72
CA LEU A 24 -8.39 -41.74 54.74
C LEU A 24 -9.01 -41.09 56.00
N LEU A 25 -9.91 -40.12 55.79
CA LEU A 25 -10.69 -39.49 56.87
C LEU A 25 -11.68 -40.47 57.51
N LEU A 26 -12.37 -41.31 56.74
CA LEU A 26 -13.34 -42.31 57.23
C LEU A 26 -12.65 -43.48 57.95
N PHE A 27 -11.50 -43.94 57.49
CA PHE A 27 -10.72 -44.97 58.20
C PHE A 27 -9.95 -44.40 59.39
N GLY A 28 -9.48 -43.15 59.31
CA GLY A 28 -8.90 -42.43 60.45
C GLY A 28 -9.93 -42.13 61.55
N SER A 29 -11.17 -41.81 61.17
CA SER A 29 -12.29 -41.65 62.11
C SER A 29 -12.97 -42.96 62.49
N GLY A 30 -12.76 -44.06 61.76
CA GLY A 30 -13.19 -45.41 62.17
C GLY A 30 -12.52 -45.89 63.46
N ALA A 31 -11.31 -45.39 63.76
CA ALA A 31 -10.67 -45.59 65.07
C ALA A 31 -11.29 -44.73 66.19
N LEU A 32 -11.98 -43.63 65.85
CA LEU A 32 -12.73 -42.79 66.79
C LEU A 32 -14.19 -43.25 66.97
N ALA A 33 -14.80 -43.88 65.97
CA ALA A 33 -16.18 -44.37 66.06
C ALA A 33 -16.34 -45.68 66.84
N LEU A 34 -15.28 -46.51 66.91
CA LEU A 34 -15.17 -47.62 67.87
C LEU A 34 -14.72 -47.17 69.27
N ALA A 35 -14.53 -45.86 69.47
CA ALA A 35 -14.23 -45.23 70.77
C ALA A 35 -15.40 -44.35 71.26
N SER A 36 -16.65 -44.69 70.92
CA SER A 36 -17.83 -44.13 71.61
C SER A 36 -18.15 -44.85 72.94
N SER A 37 -17.31 -45.80 73.35
CA SER A 37 -17.18 -46.23 74.74
C SER A 37 -15.72 -46.11 75.18
N GLY A 38 -15.42 -45.08 75.97
CA GLY A 38 -14.10 -44.87 76.58
C GLY A 38 -13.23 -43.90 75.81
N GLY A 39 -13.36 -42.61 76.15
CA GLY A 39 -12.34 -41.63 75.79
C GLY A 39 -11.11 -41.84 76.64
N GLU A 40 -9.94 -41.87 76.01
CA GLU A 40 -8.67 -41.56 76.66
C GLU A 40 -7.84 -40.68 75.73
N HIS A 41 -7.79 -39.40 76.09
CA HIS A 41 -6.58 -38.62 75.94
C HIS A 41 -5.52 -39.26 76.86
N GLU A 42 -4.50 -39.91 76.31
CA GLU A 42 -3.17 -39.95 76.93
C GLU A 42 -2.28 -39.04 76.04
N GLU A 43 -1.95 -37.82 76.48
CA GLU A 43 -0.84 -37.46 77.37
C GLU A 43 0.53 -37.95 76.84
N ALA A 44 1.40 -36.97 76.65
CA ALA A 44 2.74 -37.12 76.13
C ALA A 44 3.64 -37.79 77.18
N GLY A 45 4.07 -39.02 76.91
CA GLY A 45 5.04 -39.71 77.74
C GLY A 45 5.57 -40.94 77.03
N ALA A 46 6.90 -41.09 76.97
CA ALA A 46 7.58 -42.17 76.27
C ALA A 46 7.22 -43.58 76.80
N LYS A 47 6.14 -44.18 76.28
CA LYS A 47 5.87 -45.62 76.38
C LYS A 47 6.56 -46.31 75.20
N GLY A 48 7.38 -47.31 75.49
CA GLY A 48 8.02 -48.15 74.47
C GLY A 48 6.99 -48.80 73.55
N TRP A 49 7.45 -49.19 72.36
CA TRP A 49 6.65 -49.67 71.24
C TRP A 49 5.52 -50.64 71.66
N VAL A 50 4.27 -50.18 71.58
CA VAL A 50 3.09 -50.99 71.87
C VAL A 50 2.55 -51.65 70.59
N ALA A 51 1.92 -52.82 70.72
CA ALA A 51 1.39 -53.57 69.56
C ALA A 51 0.39 -52.77 68.70
N THR A 52 -0.27 -51.76 69.29
CA THR A 52 -1.15 -50.81 68.60
C THR A 52 -0.39 -49.84 67.68
N ASP A 53 0.85 -49.49 67.98
CA ASP A 53 1.70 -48.67 67.10
C ASP A 53 2.18 -49.46 65.88
N THR A 54 2.48 -50.76 66.01
CA THR A 54 2.79 -51.62 64.85
C THR A 54 1.63 -51.62 63.85
N TYR A 55 0.39 -51.70 64.34
CA TYR A 55 -0.80 -51.70 63.49
C TYR A 55 -1.02 -50.34 62.81
N ARG A 56 -0.80 -49.23 63.53
CA ARG A 56 -0.86 -47.87 62.98
C ARG A 56 0.20 -47.64 61.89
N VAL A 57 1.44 -48.04 62.14
CA VAL A 57 2.55 -47.91 61.17
C VAL A 57 2.31 -48.80 59.95
N MET A 58 1.82 -50.03 60.13
CA MET A 58 1.46 -50.93 59.03
C MET A 58 0.31 -50.35 58.18
N ASN A 59 -0.74 -49.83 58.82
CA ASN A 59 -1.85 -49.20 58.10
C ASN A 59 -1.39 -47.93 57.35
N PHE A 60 -0.58 -47.08 57.99
CA PHE A 60 0.03 -45.92 57.35
C PHE A 60 0.91 -46.33 56.15
N ALA A 61 1.72 -47.38 56.28
CA ALA A 61 2.56 -47.88 55.19
C ALA A 61 1.70 -48.38 54.01
N VAL A 62 0.64 -49.13 54.27
CA VAL A 62 -0.28 -49.62 53.23
C VAL A 62 -0.99 -48.45 52.53
N LEU A 63 -1.47 -47.45 53.28
CA LEU A 63 -2.10 -46.24 52.74
C LEU A 63 -1.09 -45.40 51.95
N PHE A 64 0.13 -45.25 52.43
CA PHE A 64 1.20 -44.51 51.76
C PHE A 64 1.60 -45.18 50.44
N ILE A 65 1.76 -46.50 50.43
CA ILE A 65 2.06 -47.28 49.22
C ILE A 65 0.91 -47.17 48.22
N GLY A 66 -0.34 -47.31 48.69
CA GLY A 66 -1.54 -47.12 47.85
C GLY A 66 -1.60 -45.72 47.24
N LEU A 67 -1.35 -44.69 48.04
CA LEU A 67 -1.32 -43.30 47.58
C LEU A 67 -0.19 -43.05 46.58
N PHE A 68 1.02 -43.56 46.85
CA PHE A 68 2.18 -43.42 45.97
C PHE A 68 1.93 -44.06 44.59
N LEU A 69 1.34 -45.25 44.56
CA LEU A 69 0.99 -45.95 43.31
C LEU A 69 -0.05 -45.18 42.49
N VAL A 70 -1.04 -44.56 43.15
CA VAL A 70 -2.09 -43.77 42.49
C VAL A 70 -1.58 -42.40 42.02
N LEU A 71 -0.72 -41.73 42.79
CA LEU A 71 -0.23 -40.37 42.48
C LEU A 71 0.93 -40.35 41.48
N LYS A 72 1.75 -41.40 41.39
CA LYS A 72 2.90 -41.46 40.47
C LYS A 72 2.51 -41.19 39.01
N LYS A 73 1.37 -41.75 38.55
CA LYS A 73 0.86 -41.54 37.19
C LYS A 73 0.40 -40.10 36.89
N PRO A 74 -0.53 -39.50 37.63
CA PRO A 74 -1.00 -38.14 37.34
C PRO A 74 0.09 -37.07 37.52
N VAL A 75 1.00 -37.23 38.49
CA VAL A 75 2.10 -36.27 38.70
C VAL A 75 3.10 -36.32 37.54
N SER A 76 3.52 -37.52 37.13
CA SER A 76 4.43 -37.68 35.98
C SER A 76 3.78 -37.17 34.68
N GLN A 77 2.50 -37.46 34.46
CA GLN A 77 1.78 -37.00 33.28
C GLN A 77 1.60 -35.47 33.26
N ALA A 78 1.33 -34.83 34.41
CA ALA A 78 1.20 -33.38 34.49
C ALA A 78 2.52 -32.65 34.23
N LEU A 79 3.63 -33.15 34.78
CA LEU A 79 4.96 -32.60 34.55
C LEU A 79 5.42 -32.85 33.10
N GLY A 80 5.24 -34.06 32.58
CA GLY A 80 5.55 -34.37 31.17
C GLY A 80 4.74 -33.54 30.19
N GLY A 81 3.44 -33.30 30.47
CA GLY A 81 2.59 -32.42 29.67
C GLY A 81 3.06 -30.96 29.68
N ARG A 82 3.52 -30.44 30.84
CA ARG A 82 4.10 -29.09 30.92
C ARG A 82 5.41 -28.98 30.15
N ILE A 83 6.32 -29.94 30.30
CA ILE A 83 7.59 -29.97 29.57
C ILE A 83 7.34 -30.01 28.06
N LYS A 84 6.41 -30.86 27.61
CA LYS A 84 6.05 -30.95 26.20
C LYS A 84 5.43 -29.65 25.68
N GLY A 85 4.52 -29.03 26.44
CA GLY A 85 3.92 -27.75 26.07
C GLY A 85 4.94 -26.62 25.97
N ILE A 86 5.91 -26.54 26.89
CA ILE A 86 6.99 -25.56 26.83
C ILE A 86 7.87 -25.81 25.60
N LYS A 87 8.21 -27.08 25.32
CA LYS A 87 8.99 -27.43 24.14
C LYS A 87 8.27 -27.05 22.83
N GLU A 88 6.99 -27.40 22.72
CA GLU A 88 6.16 -27.03 21.56
C GLU A 88 6.06 -25.51 21.39
N GLN A 89 5.89 -24.74 22.48
CA GLN A 89 5.89 -23.28 22.43
C GLN A 89 7.23 -22.70 22.00
N LEU A 90 8.35 -23.27 22.46
CA LEU A 90 9.69 -22.79 22.13
C LEU A 90 10.02 -23.07 20.66
N GLU A 91 9.66 -24.27 20.17
CA GLU A 91 9.76 -24.62 18.74
C GLU A 91 8.88 -23.71 17.86
N GLU A 92 7.64 -23.41 18.29
CA GLU A 92 6.76 -22.49 17.57
C GLU A 92 7.33 -21.07 17.53
N LEU A 93 7.89 -20.57 18.65
CA LEU A 93 8.52 -19.26 18.71
C LEU A 93 9.76 -19.18 17.83
N GLU A 94 10.60 -20.22 17.82
CA GLU A 94 11.77 -20.29 16.95
C GLU A 94 11.38 -20.31 15.46
N ALA A 95 10.36 -21.08 15.10
CA ALA A 95 9.81 -21.09 13.74
C ALA A 95 9.23 -19.72 13.34
N LYS A 96 8.50 -19.04 14.24
CA LYS A 96 7.98 -17.69 14.03
C LYS A 96 9.10 -16.67 13.87
N LYS A 97 10.15 -16.76 14.69
CA LYS A 97 11.31 -15.88 14.60
C LYS A 97 12.02 -16.05 13.24
N LYS A 98 12.29 -17.30 12.85
CA LYS A 98 12.93 -17.60 11.56
C LYS A 98 12.09 -17.12 10.36
N THR A 99 10.77 -17.30 10.40
CA THR A 99 9.89 -16.81 9.34
C THR A 99 9.79 -15.29 9.31
N ALA A 100 9.83 -14.62 10.46
CA ALA A 100 9.88 -13.16 10.53
C ALA A 100 11.20 -12.61 9.97
N GLU A 101 12.33 -13.20 10.34
CA GLU A 101 13.65 -12.83 9.82
C GLU A 101 13.74 -13.04 8.31
N ALA A 102 13.22 -14.16 7.79
CA ALA A 102 13.17 -14.43 6.36
C ALA A 102 12.31 -13.39 5.61
N LYS A 103 11.15 -13.03 6.15
CA LYS A 103 10.29 -11.99 5.57
C LYS A 103 10.96 -10.61 5.61
N LEU A 104 11.66 -10.29 6.70
CA LEU A 104 12.39 -9.03 6.82
C LEU A 104 13.47 -8.95 5.73
N ALA A 105 14.26 -10.01 5.56
CA ALA A 105 15.26 -10.07 4.50
C ALA A 105 14.63 -9.95 3.09
N GLU A 106 13.48 -10.60 2.85
CA GLU A 106 12.74 -10.47 1.58
C GLU A 106 12.27 -9.03 1.34
N TYR A 107 11.75 -8.36 2.38
CA TYR A 107 11.33 -6.97 2.27
C TYR A 107 12.51 -6.03 2.03
N ASP A 108 13.63 -6.22 2.73
CA ASP A 108 14.84 -5.42 2.51
C ASP A 108 15.36 -5.57 1.08
N THR A 109 15.35 -6.80 0.53
CA THR A 109 15.72 -7.01 -0.88
C THR A 109 14.76 -6.31 -1.83
N LYS A 110 13.45 -6.37 -1.58
CA LYS A 110 12.45 -5.68 -2.40
C LYS A 110 12.57 -4.17 -2.31
N MET A 111 12.84 -3.61 -1.13
CA MET A 111 13.06 -2.18 -0.98
C MET A 111 14.29 -1.73 -1.77
N ALA A 112 15.40 -2.49 -1.69
CA ALA A 112 16.60 -2.17 -2.47
C ALA A 112 16.40 -2.31 -3.99
N GLU A 113 15.55 -3.24 -4.44
CA GLU A 113 15.14 -3.33 -5.85
C GLU A 113 14.28 -2.15 -6.27
N LEU A 114 13.29 -1.77 -5.46
CA LEU A 114 12.42 -0.61 -5.72
C LEU A 114 13.22 0.69 -5.77
N ASP A 115 14.20 0.89 -4.89
CA ASP A 115 15.05 2.08 -4.91
C ASP A 115 15.85 2.16 -6.21
N LYS A 116 16.41 1.04 -6.69
CA LYS A 116 17.11 0.98 -7.98
C LYS A 116 16.18 1.24 -9.16
N GLU A 117 14.99 0.64 -9.15
CA GLU A 117 13.99 0.89 -10.19
C GLU A 117 13.55 2.36 -10.20
N ALA A 118 13.39 2.98 -9.03
CA ALA A 118 13.05 4.39 -8.90
C ALA A 118 14.17 5.29 -9.45
N GLU A 119 15.43 4.99 -9.18
CA GLU A 119 16.57 5.71 -9.75
C GLU A 119 16.63 5.60 -11.28
N VAL A 120 16.44 4.39 -11.82
CA VAL A 120 16.39 4.15 -13.27
C VAL A 120 15.24 4.93 -13.90
N LEU A 121 14.04 4.83 -13.30
CA LEU A 121 12.84 5.50 -13.76
C LEU A 121 13.03 7.03 -13.75
N LEU A 122 13.64 7.58 -12.70
CA LEU A 122 13.94 9.01 -12.61
C LEU A 122 14.92 9.42 -13.72
N GLY A 123 15.97 8.64 -13.96
CA GLY A 123 16.91 8.87 -15.06
C GLY A 123 16.24 8.87 -16.43
N GLU A 124 15.33 7.91 -16.67
CA GLU A 124 14.54 7.85 -17.90
C GLU A 124 13.62 9.07 -18.06
N TYR A 125 12.93 9.50 -17.00
CA TYR A 125 12.07 10.69 -17.05
C TYR A 125 12.85 11.97 -17.32
N ILE A 126 14.04 12.13 -16.73
CA ILE A 126 14.90 13.28 -16.99
C ILE A 126 15.30 13.28 -18.47
N LYS A 127 15.77 12.15 -19.00
CA LYS A 127 16.15 12.02 -20.40
C LYS A 127 14.98 12.29 -21.35
N GLN A 128 13.81 11.72 -21.07
CA GLN A 128 12.59 11.98 -21.86
C GLN A 128 12.18 13.46 -21.80
N GLY A 129 12.35 14.11 -20.64
CA GLY A 129 12.11 15.54 -20.47
C GLY A 129 13.07 16.40 -21.28
N GLU A 130 14.36 16.06 -21.30
CA GLU A 130 15.37 16.73 -22.13
C GLU A 130 15.10 16.55 -23.62
N ASP A 131 14.80 15.33 -24.06
CA ASP A 131 14.45 15.02 -25.45
C ASP A 131 13.17 15.76 -25.88
N ALA A 132 12.15 15.80 -25.02
CA ALA A 132 10.91 16.54 -25.27
C ALA A 132 11.18 18.05 -25.35
N LYS A 133 12.00 18.61 -24.46
CA LYS A 133 12.41 20.01 -24.50
C LYS A 133 13.14 20.34 -25.81
N ALA A 134 14.10 19.50 -26.21
CA ALA A 134 14.84 19.67 -27.46
C ALA A 134 13.92 19.62 -28.68
N ARG A 135 12.95 18.68 -28.70
CA ARG A 135 11.95 18.58 -29.75
C ARG A 135 11.06 19.83 -29.82
N ILE A 136 10.54 20.29 -28.69
CA ILE A 136 9.68 21.48 -28.61
C ILE A 136 10.45 22.72 -29.10
N LEU A 137 11.71 22.90 -28.68
CA LEU A 137 12.54 24.01 -29.15
C LEU A 137 12.75 23.96 -30.67
N LYS A 138 13.08 22.78 -31.21
CA LYS A 138 13.26 22.60 -32.65
C LYS A 138 11.98 22.86 -33.45
N GLU A 139 10.84 22.39 -32.95
CA GLU A 139 9.53 22.66 -33.56
C GLU A 139 9.17 24.14 -33.49
N ALA A 140 9.45 24.81 -32.38
CA ALA A 140 9.23 26.24 -32.22
C ALA A 140 10.10 27.08 -33.15
N GLU A 141 11.38 26.73 -33.30
CA GLU A 141 12.30 27.37 -34.25
C GLU A 141 11.82 27.20 -35.70
N ALA A 142 11.46 25.97 -36.09
CA ALA A 142 10.93 25.70 -37.43
C ALA A 142 9.60 26.44 -37.70
N ALA A 143 8.72 26.52 -36.70
CA ALA A 143 7.47 27.27 -36.80
C ALA A 143 7.74 28.78 -36.92
N ALA A 144 8.69 29.31 -36.16
CA ALA A 144 9.09 30.72 -36.24
C ALA A 144 9.69 31.07 -37.61
N GLU A 145 10.55 30.20 -38.16
CA GLU A 145 11.12 30.39 -39.49
C GLU A 145 10.04 30.37 -40.58
N LYS A 146 9.12 29.40 -40.52
CA LYS A 146 7.98 29.33 -41.44
C LYS A 146 7.07 30.55 -41.33
N LEU A 147 6.80 31.03 -40.11
CA LEU A 147 6.02 32.24 -39.88
C LEU A 147 6.71 33.46 -40.50
N LYS A 148 8.03 33.58 -40.33
CA LYS A 148 8.81 34.68 -40.90
C LYS A 148 8.82 34.66 -42.44
N GLU A 149 8.97 33.48 -43.03
CA GLU A 149 8.88 33.31 -44.48
C GLU A 149 7.48 33.71 -44.99
N GLN A 150 6.43 33.24 -44.32
CA GLN A 150 5.06 33.54 -44.71
C GLN A 150 4.72 35.02 -44.52
N ALA A 151 5.17 35.64 -43.43
CA ALA A 151 5.04 37.08 -43.22
C ALA A 151 5.77 37.88 -44.32
N SER A 152 6.97 37.46 -44.71
CA SER A 152 7.74 38.15 -45.76
C SER A 152 7.04 38.08 -47.12
N LYS A 153 6.51 36.90 -47.48
CA LYS A 153 5.71 36.72 -48.71
C LYS A 153 4.42 37.56 -48.68
N ASN A 154 3.74 37.61 -47.54
CA ASN A 154 2.54 38.42 -47.39
C ASN A 154 2.86 39.92 -47.51
N ILE A 155 3.95 40.39 -46.89
CA ILE A 155 4.39 41.79 -47.04
C ILE A 155 4.69 42.13 -48.50
N GLU A 156 5.38 41.24 -49.22
CA GLU A 156 5.68 41.47 -50.64
C GLU A 156 4.41 41.53 -51.49
N TYR A 157 3.46 40.63 -51.24
CA TYR A 157 2.15 40.62 -51.90
C TYR A 157 1.36 41.91 -51.63
N GLU A 158 1.23 42.31 -50.37
CA GLU A 158 0.57 43.54 -49.95
C GLU A 158 1.25 44.78 -50.53
N PHE A 159 2.58 44.81 -50.60
CA PHE A 159 3.33 45.90 -51.20
C PHE A 159 3.07 46.02 -52.70
N LEU A 160 3.02 44.89 -53.42
CA LEU A 160 2.67 44.87 -54.84
C LEU A 160 1.23 45.37 -55.07
N GLN A 161 0.29 44.94 -54.23
CA GLN A 161 -1.11 45.37 -54.31
C GLN A 161 -1.27 46.86 -54.00
N ALA A 162 -0.61 47.36 -52.95
CA ALA A 162 -0.60 48.78 -52.61
C ALA A 162 0.02 49.62 -53.73
N LYS A 163 1.10 49.15 -54.35
CA LYS A 163 1.74 49.83 -55.49
C LYS A 163 0.84 49.87 -56.73
N ALA A 164 0.09 48.80 -56.99
CA ALA A 164 -0.88 48.77 -58.10
C ALA A 164 -2.02 49.77 -57.85
N THR A 165 -2.60 49.74 -56.65
CA THR A 165 -3.67 50.68 -56.23
C THR A 165 -3.20 52.13 -56.30
N LEU A 166 -1.99 52.43 -55.82
CA LEU A 166 -1.44 53.78 -55.88
C LEU A 166 -1.23 54.27 -57.32
N LYS A 167 -0.80 53.39 -58.23
CA LYS A 167 -0.66 53.75 -59.66
C LYS A 167 -2.02 54.09 -60.27
N GLU A 168 -3.05 53.32 -59.95
CA GLU A 168 -4.42 53.56 -60.42
C GLU A 168 -4.93 54.92 -59.92
N GLU A 169 -4.77 55.22 -58.63
CA GLU A 169 -5.13 56.54 -58.08
C GLU A 169 -4.36 57.70 -58.71
N ILE A 170 -3.07 57.52 -59.01
CA ILE A 170 -2.26 58.55 -59.66
C ILE A 170 -2.77 58.80 -61.08
N VAL A 171 -3.07 57.74 -61.84
CA VAL A 171 -3.61 57.85 -63.20
C VAL A 171 -4.97 58.55 -63.18
N GLU A 172 -5.86 58.17 -62.26
CA GLU A 172 -7.16 58.81 -62.10
C GLU A 172 -7.02 60.31 -61.78
N LYS A 173 -6.21 60.68 -60.80
CA LYS A 173 -5.98 62.09 -60.44
C LYS A 173 -5.30 62.87 -61.57
N ALA A 174 -4.40 62.25 -62.32
CA ALA A 174 -3.75 62.87 -63.46
C ALA A 174 -4.75 63.12 -64.60
N LEU A 175 -5.64 62.16 -64.90
CA LEU A 175 -6.72 62.31 -65.88
C LEU A 175 -7.67 63.46 -65.49
N VAL A 176 -8.12 63.50 -64.24
CA VAL A 176 -8.99 64.59 -63.74
C VAL A 176 -8.33 65.96 -63.91
N LYS A 177 -7.03 66.06 -63.60
CA LYS A 177 -6.29 67.33 -63.75
C LYS A 177 -6.06 67.69 -65.21
N ALA A 178 -5.75 66.72 -66.07
CA ALA A 178 -5.60 66.92 -67.50
C ALA A 178 -6.92 67.38 -68.13
N GLU A 179 -8.04 66.75 -67.78
CA GLU A 179 -9.39 67.14 -68.22
C GLU A 179 -9.70 68.58 -67.80
N ALA A 180 -9.40 68.96 -66.56
CA ALA A 180 -9.58 70.34 -66.09
C ALA A 180 -8.73 71.36 -66.86
N ILE A 181 -7.47 71.02 -67.18
CA ILE A 181 -6.57 71.88 -67.97
C ILE A 181 -7.09 72.02 -69.41
N ILE A 182 -7.49 70.91 -70.06
CA ILE A 182 -8.03 70.92 -71.42
C ILE A 182 -9.29 71.78 -71.46
N LYS A 183 -10.22 71.61 -70.52
CA LYS A 183 -11.44 72.43 -70.41
C LYS A 183 -11.14 73.93 -70.27
N GLN A 184 -10.06 74.31 -69.60
CA GLN A 184 -9.66 75.71 -69.42
C GLN A 184 -8.90 76.32 -70.60
N ARG A 185 -8.23 75.50 -71.42
CA ARG A 185 -7.30 75.96 -72.46
C ARG A 185 -7.76 75.70 -73.90
N ILE A 186 -8.84 74.94 -74.10
CA ILE A 186 -9.36 74.63 -75.43
C ILE A 186 -9.78 75.89 -76.18
N THR A 187 -9.35 76.00 -77.44
CA THR A 187 -9.68 77.11 -78.35
C THR A 187 -10.57 76.63 -79.49
N SER A 188 -11.22 77.54 -80.23
CA SER A 188 -12.09 77.16 -81.36
C SER A 188 -11.33 76.44 -82.49
N ASP A 189 -10.06 76.80 -82.71
CA ASP A 189 -9.19 76.18 -83.72
C ASP A 189 -8.88 74.70 -83.38
N ASP A 190 -8.73 74.40 -82.09
CA ASP A 190 -8.53 73.02 -81.60
C ASP A 190 -9.81 72.17 -81.77
N GLN A 191 -10.99 72.77 -81.60
CA GLN A 191 -12.27 72.08 -81.79
C GLN A 191 -12.50 71.71 -83.26
N GLU A 192 -12.16 72.61 -84.18
CA GLU A 192 -12.30 72.37 -85.63
C GLU A 192 -11.35 71.26 -86.09
N LYS A 193 -10.09 71.26 -85.64
CA LYS A 193 -9.14 70.14 -85.86
C LYS A 193 -9.62 68.80 -85.31
N LEU A 194 -10.21 68.78 -84.12
CA LEU A 194 -10.75 67.55 -83.52
C LEU A 194 -11.90 66.97 -84.34
N VAL A 195 -12.73 67.84 -84.95
CA VAL A 195 -13.81 67.42 -85.85
C VAL A 195 -13.24 66.84 -87.14
N ASP A 196 -12.24 67.50 -87.73
CA ASP A 196 -11.58 67.01 -88.95
C ASP A 196 -10.88 65.66 -88.73
N GLU A 197 -10.12 65.49 -87.65
CA GLU A 197 -9.51 64.20 -87.29
C GLU A 197 -10.55 63.10 -87.07
N TYR A 198 -11.69 63.41 -86.43
CA TYR A 198 -12.75 62.43 -86.20
C TYR A 198 -13.42 62.01 -87.50
N LEU A 199 -13.66 62.96 -88.42
CA LEU A 199 -14.20 62.68 -89.73
C LEU A 199 -13.23 61.83 -90.56
N GLU A 200 -11.94 62.12 -90.53
CA GLU A 200 -10.91 61.34 -91.23
C GLU A 200 -10.82 59.89 -90.70
N LYS A 201 -10.95 59.70 -89.38
CA LYS A 201 -10.85 58.39 -88.73
C LYS A 201 -12.10 57.51 -88.85
N VAL A 202 -13.27 58.10 -89.14
CA VAL A 202 -14.54 57.39 -89.35
C VAL A 202 -14.83 57.16 -90.84
N VAL A 203 -14.20 57.93 -91.74
CA VAL A 203 -14.30 57.77 -93.19
C VAL A 203 -13.23 56.81 -93.75
N ALA A 204 -12.27 56.37 -92.93
CA ALA A 204 -11.36 55.25 -93.19
C ALA A 204 -11.87 53.93 -92.57
#